data_AF-A0A9Q4HR01-F1
#
_entry.id   AF-A0A9Q4HR01-F1
#
_cell.length_a   1.000
_cell.length_b   1.000
_cell.length_c   1.000
_cell.angle_alpha   90.00
_cell.angle_beta   90.00
_cell.angle_gamma   90.00
#
_symmetry.space_group_name_H-M   'P 1'
#
loop_
_entity.id
_entity.type
_entity.pdbx_description
1 polymer ?
#
loop_
_entity_poly.entity_id
_entity_poly.type
_entity_poly.pdbx_seq_one_letter_code
_entity_poly.pdbx_strand_id
1 'polypeptide(L)'
;MALFQGVAGPLKDTPDQKFRTNTKLQAGTHDSPGEKYLIDPRLPRLFRYHFGGDGWVVIPKGRIVAPATNGGKDDDGRFDDFDADVPYNAITLANGGVDVKEVGRDGEEYTRTANIPVGVAYANLYEEYIDGFNGMQPTVENEIYIELPYINNKDDAYEINWGAYYDADISNPVKAGDYVMSDENGYFIKADFSKIRKDIEKATSLDELKAALKEESRMREQVLGQVWAVETNLPPQGWLKWVGWSKEDSASDEWRTQSGATHADIGAQDGFPGYPYEKSYRNVDKRDGKYYPQGIPGLTDGSNIEVPFEDEVIGQVQAGQSGRHDFYLDHTPAVEGSLTLKVGDETVKPSHFDPVSGRVVFSYDNSKGIAPLAVTATYKAVGQIPGVPTGWDFKGSIGAVRILLQK
;
A
#
# COMPACT_ATOMS: atom_id res chain seq x y z
N MET A 1 -6.69 68.19 42.43
CA MET A 1 -5.92 66.93 42.38
C MET A 1 -6.89 65.81 42.10
N ALA A 2 -6.62 65.05 41.05
CA ALA A 2 -7.53 64.07 40.49
C ALA A 2 -7.23 62.64 40.98
N LEU A 3 -8.27 61.82 40.86
CA LEU A 3 -8.28 60.39 40.54
C LEU A 3 -8.16 59.38 41.69
N PHE A 4 -9.02 58.35 41.57
CA PHE A 4 -9.19 57.13 42.36
C PHE A 4 -10.20 57.17 43.52
N GLN A 5 -11.48 57.26 43.16
CA GLN A 5 -12.50 56.47 43.87
C GLN A 5 -12.70 55.19 43.06
N GLY A 6 -12.06 54.10 43.49
CA GLY A 6 -12.25 52.77 42.91
C GLY A 6 -13.73 52.40 42.97
N VAL A 7 -14.24 51.82 41.88
CA VAL A 7 -15.62 51.34 41.75
C VAL A 7 -15.87 50.34 42.88
N ALA A 8 -16.63 50.77 43.89
CA ALA A 8 -16.95 49.98 45.06
C ALA A 8 -18.10 49.01 44.72
N GLY A 9 -17.75 47.79 44.35
CA GLY A 9 -18.67 46.66 44.24
C GLY A 9 -18.37 45.75 43.06
N PRO A 10 -18.64 44.43 43.16
CA PRO A 10 -18.64 43.56 41.99
C PRO A 10 -19.59 44.14 40.93
N LEU A 11 -19.18 44.08 39.66
CA LEU A 11 -20.04 44.42 38.52
C LEU A 11 -21.36 43.68 38.67
N LYS A 12 -22.49 44.41 38.67
CA LYS A 12 -23.82 43.80 38.81
C LYS A 12 -24.12 42.95 37.58
N ASP A 13 -24.55 41.73 37.83
CA ASP A 13 -24.91 40.76 36.80
C ASP A 13 -25.98 41.32 35.86
N THR A 14 -25.62 41.52 34.58
CA THR A 14 -26.58 41.81 33.52
C THR A 14 -27.00 40.53 32.80
N PRO A 15 -28.22 40.44 32.22
CA PRO A 15 -28.66 39.27 31.43
C PRO A 15 -27.69 38.87 30.30
N ASP A 16 -26.90 39.83 29.81
CA ASP A 16 -25.94 39.66 28.73
C ASP A 16 -24.55 39.18 29.21
N GLN A 17 -24.38 38.98 30.52
CA GLN A 17 -23.09 38.67 31.13
C GLN A 17 -22.77 37.18 31.00
N LYS A 18 -21.72 36.85 30.24
CA LYS A 18 -21.28 35.47 30.03
C LYS A 18 -20.20 35.09 31.06
N PHE A 19 -20.57 34.28 32.05
CA PHE A 19 -19.71 33.91 33.19
C PHE A 19 -18.79 32.71 32.93
N ARG A 20 -18.99 31.98 31.83
CA ARG A 20 -18.17 30.84 31.45
C ARG A 20 -17.90 30.90 29.96
N THR A 21 -16.76 31.46 29.60
CA THR A 21 -16.17 31.18 28.30
C THR A 21 -14.99 30.25 28.59
N ASN A 22 -14.96 29.08 27.98
CA ASN A 22 -13.74 28.31 27.95
C ASN A 22 -12.78 29.14 27.09
N THR A 23 -11.85 29.87 27.72
CA THR A 23 -10.99 30.85 27.02
C THR A 23 -9.93 30.18 26.16
N LYS A 24 -9.83 28.85 26.22
CA LYS A 24 -8.93 28.06 25.40
C LYS A 24 -9.73 27.37 24.31
N LEU A 25 -9.33 27.61 23.07
CA LEU A 25 -9.67 26.75 21.94
C LEU A 25 -9.27 25.32 22.32
N GLN A 26 -10.16 24.35 22.11
CA GLN A 26 -9.81 22.94 22.22
C GLN A 26 -8.86 22.64 21.06
N ALA A 27 -7.55 22.70 21.33
CA ALA A 27 -6.54 22.28 20.38
C ALA A 27 -6.34 20.78 20.54
N GLY A 28 -6.67 20.00 19.51
CA GLY A 28 -6.16 18.64 19.38
C GLY A 28 -4.63 18.71 19.26
N THR A 29 -3.90 17.92 20.03
CA THR A 29 -2.45 17.86 19.91
C THR A 29 -2.07 17.07 18.66
N HIS A 30 -1.64 17.81 17.64
CA HIS A 30 -0.70 17.50 16.55
C HIS A 30 -0.95 16.28 15.63
N ASP A 31 -1.64 15.21 16.06
CA ASP A 31 -1.60 13.94 15.31
C ASP A 31 -2.97 13.49 14.76
N SER A 32 -4.10 13.95 15.29
CA SER A 32 -5.43 13.68 14.72
C SER A 32 -6.51 14.59 15.33
N PRO A 33 -7.47 15.12 14.54
CA PRO A 33 -8.60 15.86 15.09
C PRO A 33 -9.44 14.94 15.99
N GLY A 34 -9.56 15.28 17.27
CA GLY A 34 -10.30 14.48 18.27
C GLY A 34 -11.83 14.60 18.18
N GLU A 35 -12.36 14.94 17.01
CA GLU A 35 -13.79 15.04 16.74
C GLU A 35 -14.32 13.72 16.19
N LYS A 36 -15.56 13.36 16.55
CA LYS A 36 -16.22 12.19 15.97
C LYS A 36 -16.60 12.51 14.53
N TYR A 37 -16.01 11.78 13.60
CA TYR A 37 -16.48 11.70 12.22
C TYR A 37 -17.18 10.37 12.00
N LEU A 38 -18.19 10.37 11.13
CA LEU A 38 -18.79 9.14 10.62
C LEU A 38 -18.07 8.72 9.35
N ILE A 39 -18.21 7.46 8.97
CA ILE A 39 -17.85 7.00 7.63
C ILE A 39 -19.03 7.23 6.69
N ASP A 40 -18.79 7.77 5.49
CA ASP A 40 -19.85 7.98 4.50
C ASP A 40 -20.58 6.65 4.21
N PRO A 41 -21.86 6.52 4.61
CA PRO A 41 -22.58 5.26 4.54
C PRO A 41 -22.90 4.84 3.11
N ARG A 42 -22.73 5.73 2.14
CA ARG A 42 -22.98 5.45 0.72
C ARG A 42 -21.84 4.69 0.06
N LEU A 43 -20.63 4.72 0.63
CA LEU A 43 -19.45 4.12 0.00
C LEU A 43 -19.63 2.61 -0.24
N PRO A 44 -19.16 2.09 -1.39
CA PRO A 44 -19.26 0.68 -1.70
C PRO A 44 -18.39 -0.19 -0.79
N ARG A 45 -18.85 -1.42 -0.55
CA ARG A 45 -18.08 -2.43 0.18
C ARG A 45 -16.99 -3.00 -0.71
N LEU A 46 -15.73 -2.89 -0.27
CA LEU A 46 -14.59 -3.34 -1.08
C LEU A 46 -14.20 -4.78 -0.75
N PHE A 47 -13.76 -5.04 0.47
CA PHE A 47 -13.31 -6.37 0.90
C PHE A 47 -13.48 -6.57 2.42
N ARG A 48 -13.44 -7.83 2.86
CA ARG A 48 -13.39 -8.19 4.28
C ARG A 48 -11.95 -8.41 4.71
N TYR A 49 -11.60 -7.89 5.88
CA TYR A 49 -10.26 -8.02 6.44
C TYR A 49 -10.33 -8.71 7.80
N HIS A 50 -9.94 -9.99 7.84
CA HIS A 50 -10.14 -10.89 8.99
C HIS A 50 -9.50 -10.42 10.31
N PHE A 51 -8.53 -9.51 10.25
CA PHE A 51 -7.80 -9.03 11.44
C PHE A 51 -8.36 -7.74 12.06
N GLY A 52 -9.41 -7.15 11.48
CA GLY A 52 -9.99 -5.89 11.98
C GLY A 52 -11.42 -6.02 12.52
N GLY A 53 -11.88 -7.24 12.79
CA GLY A 53 -13.23 -7.52 13.28
C GLY A 53 -14.21 -7.92 12.19
N ASP A 54 -15.48 -8.06 12.58
CA ASP A 54 -16.57 -8.27 11.64
C ASP A 54 -16.88 -6.95 10.92
N GLY A 55 -17.01 -6.97 9.60
CA GLY A 55 -17.27 -5.75 8.83
C GLY A 55 -16.61 -5.73 7.46
N TRP A 56 -17.06 -4.79 6.64
CA TRP A 56 -16.47 -4.52 5.32
C TRP A 56 -15.60 -3.28 5.38
N VAL A 57 -14.43 -3.34 4.75
CA VAL A 57 -13.60 -2.16 4.51
C VAL A 57 -14.24 -1.35 3.38
N VAL A 58 -14.46 -0.07 3.63
CA VAL A 58 -15.01 0.89 2.65
C VAL A 58 -14.01 1.97 2.27
N ILE A 59 -13.12 2.35 3.19
CA ILE A 59 -11.94 3.19 2.88
C ILE A 59 -10.69 2.44 3.31
N PRO A 60 -9.90 1.92 2.35
CA PRO A 60 -8.66 1.21 2.65
C PRO A 60 -7.59 2.16 3.19
N LYS A 61 -6.66 1.64 4.01
CA LYS A 61 -5.52 2.41 4.49
C LYS A 61 -4.69 2.97 3.32
N GLY A 62 -4.10 4.15 3.54
CA GLY A 62 -3.28 4.86 2.56
C GLY A 62 -4.05 5.62 1.50
N ARG A 63 -5.39 5.69 1.57
CA ARG A 63 -6.22 6.52 0.68
C ARG A 63 -6.36 7.94 1.22
N ILE A 64 -6.42 8.91 0.31
CA ILE A 64 -6.72 10.29 0.63
C ILE A 64 -8.21 10.42 0.93
N VAL A 65 -8.52 11.10 2.02
CA VAL A 65 -9.88 11.29 2.52
C VAL A 65 -10.25 12.76 2.61
N ALA A 66 -11.54 13.02 2.53
CA ALA A 66 -12.15 14.35 2.58
C ALA A 66 -13.47 14.29 3.34
N PRO A 67 -13.93 15.38 3.97
CA PRO A 67 -15.30 15.50 4.45
C PRO A 67 -16.27 15.36 3.27
N ALA A 68 -17.37 14.66 3.49
CA ALA A 68 -18.48 14.67 2.54
C ALA A 68 -19.04 16.09 2.43
N THR A 69 -19.32 16.53 1.22
CA THR A 69 -19.88 17.86 0.93
C THR A 69 -21.38 17.82 0.63
N ASN A 70 -21.93 16.61 0.46
CA ASN A 70 -23.31 16.37 0.10
C ASN A 70 -23.78 15.02 0.66
N GLY A 71 -25.09 14.79 0.64
CA GLY A 71 -25.74 13.65 1.28
C GLY A 71 -26.19 13.96 2.70
N GLY A 72 -26.94 13.03 3.29
CA GLY A 72 -27.62 13.21 4.56
C GLY A 72 -28.95 13.94 4.41
N LYS A 73 -29.55 14.32 5.55
CA LYS A 73 -30.90 14.90 5.59
C LYS A 73 -30.98 16.28 4.96
N ASP A 74 -29.94 17.09 5.14
CA ASP A 74 -29.87 18.48 4.67
C ASP A 74 -28.98 18.64 3.43
N ASP A 75 -28.51 17.53 2.84
CA ASP A 75 -27.60 17.46 1.68
C ASP A 75 -26.28 18.25 1.86
N ASP A 76 -25.77 18.30 3.09
CA ASP A 76 -24.58 19.05 3.47
C ASP A 76 -23.40 18.15 3.87
N GLY A 77 -23.53 16.83 3.65
CA GLY A 77 -22.51 15.84 4.01
C GLY A 77 -22.53 15.40 5.46
N ARG A 78 -23.56 15.79 6.23
CA ARG A 78 -23.78 15.31 7.60
C ARG A 78 -24.79 14.18 7.63
N PHE A 79 -24.43 13.09 8.28
CA PHE A 79 -25.27 11.90 8.41
C PHE A 79 -25.64 11.69 9.87
N ASP A 80 -26.84 11.18 10.11
CA ASP A 80 -27.30 10.86 11.45
C ASP A 80 -26.57 9.60 11.94
N ASP A 81 -25.90 9.72 13.08
CA ASP A 81 -25.22 8.62 13.76
C ASP A 81 -26.23 7.55 14.18
N PHE A 82 -25.92 6.28 13.88
CA PHE A 82 -26.85 5.16 14.09
C PHE A 82 -27.30 5.00 15.55
N ASP A 83 -26.47 5.41 16.51
CA ASP A 83 -26.74 5.27 17.93
C ASP A 83 -27.39 6.50 18.56
N ALA A 84 -26.86 7.68 18.25
CA ALA A 84 -27.28 8.92 18.87
C ALA A 84 -28.45 9.61 18.13
N ASP A 85 -28.70 9.25 16.87
CA ASP A 85 -29.64 9.93 15.97
C ASP A 85 -29.33 11.45 15.87
N VAL A 86 -28.03 11.77 15.86
CA VAL A 86 -27.50 13.14 15.79
C VAL A 86 -26.64 13.27 14.53
N PRO A 87 -26.78 14.36 13.76
CA PRO A 87 -25.98 14.57 12.56
C PRO A 87 -24.51 14.88 12.89
N TYR A 88 -23.60 14.09 12.32
CA TYR A 88 -22.15 14.30 12.36
C TYR A 88 -21.59 14.41 10.94
N ASN A 89 -20.42 15.03 10.82
CA ASN A 89 -19.69 15.10 9.56
C ASN A 89 -19.24 13.70 9.15
N ALA A 90 -19.48 13.31 7.90
CA ALA A 90 -18.96 12.07 7.36
C ALA A 90 -17.63 12.28 6.61
N ILE A 91 -16.74 11.29 6.69
CA ILE A 91 -15.52 11.17 5.92
C ILE A 91 -15.77 10.26 4.73
N THR A 92 -15.35 10.72 3.56
CA THR A 92 -15.44 10.01 2.28
C THR A 92 -14.08 10.05 1.56
N LEU A 93 -13.98 9.39 0.41
CA LEU A 93 -12.77 9.47 -0.42
C LEU A 93 -12.59 10.90 -0.94
N ALA A 94 -11.35 11.35 -1.15
CA ALA A 94 -11.12 12.57 -1.91
C ALA A 94 -11.35 12.31 -3.41
N ASN A 95 -11.94 13.26 -4.14
CA ASN A 95 -12.20 13.14 -5.58
C ASN A 95 -11.35 14.06 -6.45
N GLY A 96 -10.31 14.68 -5.89
CA GLY A 96 -9.54 15.67 -6.62
C GLY A 96 -10.36 16.93 -6.95
N GLY A 97 -11.52 17.18 -6.31
CA GLY A 97 -12.32 18.37 -6.59
C GLY A 97 -13.10 18.29 -7.90
N VAL A 98 -13.49 17.09 -8.32
CA VAL A 98 -14.46 16.86 -9.42
C VAL A 98 -15.64 16.02 -8.93
N ASP A 99 -16.82 16.21 -9.52
CA ASP A 99 -17.99 15.41 -9.19
C ASP A 99 -17.84 13.99 -9.75
N VAL A 100 -18.01 12.98 -8.89
CA VAL A 100 -17.85 11.55 -9.25
C VAL A 100 -19.19 10.84 -9.09
N LYS A 101 -19.61 10.11 -10.12
CA LYS A 101 -20.80 9.25 -10.06
C LYS A 101 -20.38 7.85 -9.62
N GLU A 102 -21.01 7.35 -8.55
CA GLU A 102 -20.68 6.07 -7.95
C GLU A 102 -21.96 5.27 -7.68
N VAL A 103 -21.81 3.95 -7.63
CA VAL A 103 -22.86 3.03 -7.16
C VAL A 103 -22.55 2.74 -5.70
N GLY A 104 -23.47 3.12 -4.82
CA GLY A 104 -23.28 2.98 -3.39
C GLY A 104 -23.44 1.54 -2.89
N ARG A 105 -23.26 1.36 -1.58
CA ARG A 105 -23.38 0.08 -0.87
C ARG A 105 -24.64 -0.71 -1.22
N ASP A 106 -25.78 -0.03 -1.33
CA ASP A 106 -27.08 -0.64 -1.57
C ASP A 106 -27.46 -0.74 -3.06
N GLY A 107 -26.52 -0.40 -3.96
CA GLY A 107 -26.73 -0.44 -5.41
C GLY A 107 -27.37 0.82 -5.99
N GLU A 108 -27.60 1.85 -5.18
CA GLU A 108 -28.13 3.14 -5.65
C GLU A 108 -27.02 4.01 -6.24
N GLU A 109 -27.30 4.62 -7.39
CA GLU A 109 -26.39 5.61 -7.98
C GLU A 109 -26.49 6.93 -7.23
N TYR A 110 -25.34 7.46 -6.81
CA TYR A 110 -25.24 8.79 -6.22
C TYR A 110 -24.06 9.54 -6.83
N THR A 111 -24.07 10.87 -6.67
CA THR A 111 -22.95 11.71 -7.06
C THR A 111 -22.26 12.21 -5.80
N ARG A 112 -20.96 11.94 -5.69
CA ARG A 112 -20.08 12.54 -4.70
C ARG A 112 -19.57 13.86 -5.26
N THR A 113 -20.08 14.97 -4.71
CA THR A 113 -19.73 16.32 -5.17
C THR A 113 -18.25 16.61 -4.89
N ALA A 114 -17.64 17.46 -5.71
CA ALA A 114 -16.27 17.93 -5.57
C ALA A 114 -15.94 18.31 -4.11
N ASN A 115 -14.96 17.64 -3.52
CA ASN A 115 -14.56 17.81 -2.13
C ASN A 115 -13.10 18.24 -2.00
N ILE A 116 -12.70 18.65 -0.80
CA ILE A 116 -11.34 19.13 -0.49
C ILE A 116 -10.68 18.14 0.47
N PRO A 117 -9.49 17.63 0.16
CA PRO A 117 -8.83 16.62 0.98
C PRO A 117 -8.34 17.22 2.30
N VAL A 118 -8.45 16.43 3.37
CA VAL A 118 -8.02 16.82 4.73
C VAL A 118 -6.86 15.96 5.25
N GLY A 119 -6.66 14.77 4.69
CA GLY A 119 -5.59 13.88 5.13
C GLY A 119 -5.68 12.49 4.51
N VAL A 120 -5.05 11.53 5.17
CA VAL A 120 -4.90 10.15 4.70
C VAL A 120 -5.45 9.19 5.75
N ALA A 121 -6.15 8.14 5.30
CA ALA A 121 -6.59 7.06 6.17
C ALA A 121 -5.38 6.26 6.68
N TYR A 122 -5.10 6.35 7.98
CA TYR A 122 -4.00 5.62 8.63
C TYR A 122 -4.28 4.11 8.71
N ALA A 123 -5.53 3.75 8.99
CA ALA A 123 -6.00 2.38 9.11
C ALA A 123 -7.08 2.07 8.06
N ASN A 124 -7.43 0.79 7.93
CA ASN A 124 -8.59 0.41 7.12
C ASN A 124 -9.84 0.89 7.85
N LEU A 125 -10.63 1.77 7.23
CA LEU A 125 -11.88 2.26 7.80
C LEU A 125 -13.02 1.36 7.35
N TYR A 126 -13.80 0.93 8.33
CA TYR A 126 -14.87 -0.04 8.16
C TYR A 126 -16.20 0.68 7.98
N GLU A 127 -17.14 0.02 7.32
CA GLU A 127 -18.52 0.49 7.32
C GLU A 127 -19.04 0.59 8.75
N GLU A 128 -19.84 1.60 9.03
CA GLU A 128 -20.60 1.65 10.27
C GLU A 128 -21.75 0.64 10.21
N TYR A 129 -21.88 -0.11 11.28
CA TYR A 129 -23.00 -1.00 11.55
C TYR A 129 -23.20 -1.11 13.06
N ILE A 130 -24.38 -1.56 13.48
CA ILE A 130 -24.76 -1.69 14.89
C ILE A 130 -23.93 -2.82 15.52
N ASP A 131 -22.95 -2.47 16.35
CA ASP A 131 -22.12 -3.38 17.15
C ASP A 131 -21.76 -2.71 18.48
N GLY A 132 -21.32 -3.48 19.48
CA GLY A 132 -20.97 -2.99 20.83
C GLY A 132 -19.84 -1.95 20.89
N PHE A 133 -19.20 -1.62 19.77
CA PHE A 133 -18.18 -0.59 19.63
C PHE A 133 -18.50 0.51 18.60
N ASN A 134 -19.67 0.46 17.93
CA ASN A 134 -20.06 1.39 16.85
C ASN A 134 -19.06 1.49 15.69
N GLY A 135 -18.41 0.38 15.37
CA GLY A 135 -17.33 0.35 14.39
C GLY A 135 -16.05 1.04 14.88
N MET A 136 -15.07 1.15 13.99
CA MET A 136 -13.83 1.85 14.29
C MET A 136 -13.99 3.32 13.94
N GLN A 137 -13.75 4.22 14.90
CA GLN A 137 -13.75 5.65 14.61
C GLN A 137 -12.67 5.99 13.56
N PRO A 138 -13.00 6.78 12.53
CA PRO A 138 -12.03 7.18 11.53
C PRO A 138 -10.87 7.96 12.15
N THR A 139 -9.65 7.51 11.84
CA THR A 139 -8.42 8.24 12.12
C THR A 139 -7.84 8.75 10.81
N VAL A 140 -7.54 10.06 10.79
CA VAL A 140 -7.06 10.77 9.61
C VAL A 140 -5.80 11.51 9.98
N GLU A 141 -4.74 11.27 9.21
CA GLU A 141 -3.42 11.86 9.42
C GLU A 141 -3.17 12.93 8.36
N ASN A 142 -2.72 14.11 8.80
CA ASN A 142 -2.56 15.31 7.95
C ASN A 142 -1.15 15.91 7.95
N GLU A 143 -0.33 15.65 8.97
CA GLU A 143 1.01 16.22 9.13
C GLU A 143 2.08 15.14 9.46
N ILE A 144 2.02 14.01 8.77
CA ILE A 144 2.98 12.92 8.94
C ILE A 144 3.77 12.60 7.67
N TYR A 145 4.85 11.88 7.86
CA TYR A 145 5.59 11.25 6.78
C TYR A 145 4.98 9.89 6.44
N ILE A 146 4.62 9.67 5.18
CA ILE A 146 4.06 8.41 4.70
C ILE A 146 4.90 7.79 3.58
N GLU A 147 4.80 6.47 3.45
CA GLU A 147 5.40 5.70 2.37
C GLU A 147 4.31 4.91 1.64
N LEU A 148 4.27 5.04 0.31
CA LEU A 148 3.31 4.37 -0.56
C LEU A 148 4.03 3.61 -1.68
N PRO A 149 3.44 2.51 -2.17
CA PRO A 149 3.97 1.79 -3.32
C PRO A 149 3.83 2.64 -4.56
N TYR A 150 4.87 2.65 -5.39
CA TYR A 150 4.90 3.37 -6.65
C TYR A 150 4.55 2.42 -7.81
N ILE A 151 3.35 2.57 -8.36
CA ILE A 151 2.87 1.82 -9.52
C ILE A 151 2.65 2.80 -10.64
N ASN A 152 3.45 2.72 -11.70
CA ASN A 152 3.39 3.71 -12.79
C ASN A 152 2.03 3.75 -13.51
N ASN A 153 1.39 2.60 -13.72
CA ASN A 153 0.17 2.47 -14.50
C ASN A 153 -1.09 2.61 -13.62
N LYS A 154 -2.06 3.42 -14.08
CA LYS A 154 -3.32 3.67 -13.38
C LYS A 154 -4.14 2.39 -13.18
N ASP A 155 -4.31 1.58 -14.23
CA ASP A 155 -5.15 0.39 -14.17
C ASP A 155 -4.60 -0.63 -13.17
N ASP A 156 -3.28 -0.79 -13.13
CA ASP A 156 -2.60 -1.69 -12.19
C ASP A 156 -2.67 -1.16 -10.75
N ALA A 157 -2.57 0.16 -10.55
CA ALA A 157 -2.79 0.78 -9.25
C ALA A 157 -4.23 0.56 -8.77
N TYR A 158 -5.21 0.59 -9.69
CA TYR A 158 -6.63 0.42 -9.39
C TYR A 158 -7.02 -1.01 -9.00
N GLU A 159 -6.25 -2.01 -9.44
CA GLU A 159 -6.41 -3.41 -9.01
C GLU A 159 -6.02 -3.61 -7.52
N ILE A 160 -5.28 -2.67 -6.92
CA ILE A 160 -4.90 -2.74 -5.50
C ILE A 160 -5.96 -2.06 -4.66
N ASN A 161 -6.50 -2.79 -3.68
CA ASN A 161 -7.50 -2.21 -2.79
C ASN A 161 -6.92 -1.08 -1.92
N TRP A 162 -5.67 -1.18 -1.49
CA TRP A 162 -4.99 -0.17 -0.66
C TRP A 162 -4.54 1.08 -1.41
N GLY A 163 -4.16 2.12 -0.66
CA GLY A 163 -3.56 3.32 -1.23
C GLY A 163 -2.24 3.05 -1.95
N ALA A 164 -2.09 3.66 -3.10
CA ALA A 164 -0.90 3.60 -3.95
C ALA A 164 -0.67 4.96 -4.63
N TYR A 165 0.55 5.17 -5.10
CA TYR A 165 0.91 6.29 -5.95
C TYR A 165 1.00 5.81 -7.42
N TYR A 166 0.41 6.56 -8.35
CA TYR A 166 0.63 6.36 -9.78
C TYR A 166 0.86 7.65 -10.56
N ASP A 167 1.47 7.52 -11.74
CA ASP A 167 1.67 8.66 -12.63
C ASP A 167 0.45 8.87 -13.51
N ALA A 168 -0.21 10.02 -13.34
CA ALA A 168 -1.26 10.44 -14.26
C ALA A 168 -0.76 10.60 -15.72
N ASP A 169 0.54 10.88 -15.89
CA ASP A 169 1.25 10.89 -17.16
C ASP A 169 2.61 10.18 -17.01
N ILE A 170 2.72 8.97 -17.56
CA ILE A 170 3.93 8.13 -17.50
C ILE A 170 5.15 8.83 -18.12
N SER A 171 4.96 9.77 -19.05
CA SER A 171 6.06 10.53 -19.66
C SER A 171 6.63 11.62 -18.74
N ASN A 172 5.90 11.99 -17.68
CA ASN A 172 6.30 12.96 -16.68
C ASN A 172 6.25 12.36 -15.26
N PRO A 173 7.14 11.39 -14.96
CA PRO A 173 7.13 10.72 -13.67
C PRO A 173 7.42 11.68 -12.53
N VAL A 174 6.97 11.28 -11.34
CA VAL A 174 7.16 12.03 -10.10
C VAL A 174 8.62 12.18 -9.71
N LYS A 175 8.96 13.33 -9.14
CA LYS A 175 10.30 13.64 -8.63
C LYS A 175 10.22 14.17 -7.21
N ALA A 176 11.32 14.04 -6.47
CA ALA A 176 11.46 14.69 -5.17
C ALA A 176 11.24 16.21 -5.32
N GLY A 177 10.40 16.75 -4.44
CA GLY A 177 9.97 18.15 -4.46
C GLY A 177 8.65 18.42 -5.19
N ASP A 178 8.14 17.47 -5.99
CA ASP A 178 6.81 17.61 -6.62
C ASP A 178 5.69 17.57 -5.57
N TYR A 179 4.58 18.23 -5.85
CA TYR A 179 3.37 18.18 -5.01
C TYR A 179 2.47 17.02 -5.43
N VAL A 180 1.70 16.51 -4.47
CA VAL A 180 0.72 15.43 -4.71
C VAL A 180 -0.69 15.86 -4.36
N MET A 181 -1.65 15.29 -5.07
CA MET A 181 -3.08 15.45 -4.86
C MET A 181 -3.80 14.11 -5.03
N SER A 182 -5.09 14.10 -4.70
CA SER A 182 -5.97 12.96 -4.94
C SER A 182 -6.43 12.89 -6.39
N ASP A 183 -6.57 11.68 -6.90
CA ASP A 183 -7.44 11.38 -8.04
C ASP A 183 -8.91 11.29 -7.61
N GLU A 184 -9.77 10.77 -8.50
CA GLU A 184 -11.20 10.62 -8.24
C GLU A 184 -11.52 9.63 -7.09
N ASN A 185 -10.61 8.71 -6.76
CA ASN A 185 -10.84 7.57 -5.86
C ASN A 185 -9.88 7.55 -4.65
N GLY A 186 -9.27 8.68 -4.30
CA GLY A 186 -8.38 8.77 -3.15
C GLY A 186 -6.97 8.18 -3.36
N TYR A 187 -6.54 7.87 -4.59
CA TYR A 187 -5.14 7.52 -4.86
C TYR A 187 -4.28 8.77 -5.02
N PHE A 188 -2.98 8.60 -4.83
CA PHE A 188 -2.03 9.71 -4.98
C PHE A 188 -1.58 9.85 -6.43
N ILE A 189 -1.68 11.09 -6.93
CA ILE A 189 -1.14 11.50 -8.22
C ILE A 189 -0.35 12.79 -8.08
N LYS A 190 0.55 13.06 -9.03
CA LYS A 190 1.28 14.32 -9.11
C LYS A 190 0.34 15.49 -9.39
N ALA A 191 0.43 16.52 -8.56
CA ALA A 191 -0.12 17.84 -8.85
C ALA A 191 0.84 18.61 -9.77
N ASP A 192 0.69 18.45 -11.09
CA ASP A 192 1.60 19.02 -12.09
C ASP A 192 1.41 20.53 -12.35
N PHE A 193 1.86 21.35 -11.40
CA PHE A 193 1.88 22.81 -11.56
C PHE A 193 2.81 23.27 -12.70
N SER A 194 3.79 22.46 -13.10
CA SER A 194 4.71 22.81 -14.20
C SER A 194 3.99 22.80 -15.55
N LYS A 195 3.07 21.85 -15.75
CA LYS A 195 2.19 21.82 -16.92
C LYS A 195 1.27 23.03 -16.97
N ILE A 196 0.57 23.32 -15.87
CA ILE A 196 -0.34 24.48 -15.79
C ILE A 196 0.40 25.79 -16.08
N ARG A 197 1.61 25.95 -15.54
CA ARG A 197 2.41 27.16 -15.79
C ARG A 197 2.74 27.33 -17.27
N LYS A 198 3.06 26.23 -17.97
CA LYS A 198 3.27 26.24 -19.43
C LYS A 198 1.98 26.54 -20.19
N ASP A 199 0.84 26.04 -19.72
CA ASP A 199 -0.46 26.29 -20.34
C ASP A 199 -0.86 27.76 -20.19
N ILE A 200 -0.60 28.38 -19.03
CA ILE A 200 -0.76 29.82 -18.79
C ILE A 200 0.14 30.64 -19.74
N GLU A 201 1.42 30.27 -19.88
CA GLU A 201 2.37 30.97 -20.75
C GLU A 201 2.02 30.85 -22.24
N LYS A 202 1.41 29.73 -22.64
CA LYS A 202 0.99 29.47 -24.03
C LYS A 202 -0.40 29.98 -24.37
N ALA A 203 -1.21 30.35 -23.38
CA ALA A 203 -2.57 30.81 -23.60
C ALA A 203 -2.58 32.02 -24.54
N THR A 204 -3.28 31.87 -25.67
CA THR A 204 -3.37 32.94 -26.69
C THR A 204 -4.66 33.75 -26.55
N SER A 205 -5.64 33.22 -25.81
CA SER A 205 -6.92 33.85 -25.54
C SER A 205 -7.20 34.02 -24.05
N LEU A 206 -8.09 34.97 -23.72
CA LEU A 206 -8.52 35.21 -22.33
C LEU A 206 -9.29 34.02 -21.74
N ASP A 207 -10.00 33.26 -22.57
CA ASP A 207 -10.80 32.11 -22.12
C ASP A 207 -9.90 30.92 -21.77
N GLU A 208 -8.85 30.66 -22.56
CA GLU A 208 -7.81 29.67 -22.24
C GLU A 208 -7.09 30.04 -20.94
N LEU A 209 -6.73 31.32 -20.76
CA LEU A 209 -6.08 31.79 -19.54
C LEU A 209 -6.97 31.60 -18.30
N LYS A 210 -8.26 31.96 -18.40
CA LYS A 210 -9.21 31.78 -17.29
C LYS A 210 -9.40 30.30 -16.94
N ALA A 211 -9.44 29.41 -17.94
CA ALA A 211 -9.54 27.97 -17.72
C ALA A 211 -8.30 27.44 -16.98
N ALA A 212 -7.10 27.82 -17.42
CA ALA A 212 -5.85 27.42 -16.76
C ALA A 212 -5.72 27.94 -15.32
N LEU A 213 -6.12 29.19 -15.06
CA LEU A 213 -6.12 29.75 -13.70
C LEU A 213 -7.16 29.10 -12.78
N LYS A 214 -8.33 28.74 -13.31
CA LYS A 214 -9.35 28.00 -12.54
C LYS A 214 -8.81 26.63 -12.13
N GLU A 215 -8.14 25.96 -13.06
CA GLU A 215 -7.51 24.66 -12.80
C GLU A 215 -6.36 24.77 -11.80
N GLU A 216 -5.55 25.83 -11.88
CA GLU A 216 -4.52 26.12 -10.88
C GLU A 216 -5.12 26.28 -9.48
N SER A 217 -6.21 27.04 -9.36
CA SER A 217 -6.92 27.23 -8.09
C SER A 217 -7.44 25.91 -7.53
N ARG A 218 -8.07 25.08 -8.38
CA ARG A 218 -8.54 23.74 -8.00
C ARG A 218 -7.37 22.91 -7.48
N MET A 219 -6.29 22.80 -8.25
CA MET A 219 -5.14 22.00 -7.84
C MET A 219 -4.53 22.46 -6.52
N ARG A 220 -4.41 23.78 -6.29
CA ARG A 220 -3.91 24.34 -5.02
C ARG A 220 -4.73 23.91 -3.82
N GLU A 221 -6.06 23.88 -3.94
CA GLU A 221 -6.95 23.41 -2.87
C GLU A 221 -6.77 21.91 -2.61
N GLN A 222 -6.49 21.14 -3.66
CA GLN A 222 -6.34 19.68 -3.64
C GLN A 222 -4.95 19.18 -3.22
N VAL A 223 -3.93 20.04 -3.13
CA VAL A 223 -2.59 19.63 -2.67
C VAL A 223 -2.68 19.13 -1.23
N LEU A 224 -2.19 17.91 -1.00
CA LEU A 224 -2.15 17.28 0.32
C LEU A 224 -0.74 17.22 0.91
N GLY A 225 0.28 17.17 0.07
CA GLY A 225 1.66 17.02 0.52
C GLY A 225 2.68 17.19 -0.59
N GLN A 226 3.94 16.98 -0.21
CA GLN A 226 5.09 17.10 -1.08
C GLN A 226 5.91 15.81 -1.06
N VAL A 227 6.39 15.40 -2.23
CA VAL A 227 7.24 14.22 -2.36
C VAL A 227 8.62 14.52 -1.78
N TRP A 228 9.01 13.74 -0.78
CA TRP A 228 10.32 13.82 -0.16
C TRP A 228 11.36 13.01 -0.93
N ALA A 229 11.02 11.77 -1.29
CA ALA A 229 11.91 10.86 -1.99
C ALA A 229 11.13 9.89 -2.87
N VAL A 230 11.76 9.48 -3.98
CA VAL A 230 11.30 8.43 -4.87
C VAL A 230 12.40 7.39 -4.92
N GLU A 231 12.12 6.18 -4.47
CA GLU A 231 13.08 5.08 -4.40
C GLU A 231 12.62 3.98 -5.33
N THR A 232 13.35 3.70 -6.40
CA THR A 232 12.98 2.64 -7.37
C THR A 232 13.78 1.35 -7.21
N ASN A 233 14.78 1.37 -6.33
CA ASN A 233 15.77 0.28 -6.22
C ASN A 233 15.49 -0.65 -5.04
N LEU A 234 14.52 -0.30 -4.19
CA LEU A 234 14.19 -1.03 -2.99
C LEU A 234 12.68 -1.24 -2.88
N PRO A 235 12.23 -2.37 -2.30
CA PRO A 235 10.85 -2.53 -1.90
C PRO A 235 10.42 -1.39 -0.97
N PRO A 236 9.15 -0.95 -1.01
CA PRO A 236 8.58 -0.10 0.04
C PRO A 236 8.43 -0.90 1.34
N GLN A 237 9.54 -1.26 1.99
CA GLN A 237 9.58 -2.14 3.16
C GLN A 237 8.74 -1.60 4.34
N GLY A 238 8.63 -0.27 4.45
CA GLY A 238 7.74 0.39 5.38
C GLY A 238 6.30 0.03 5.04
N TRP A 239 5.83 0.36 3.83
CA TRP A 239 4.48 0.03 3.35
C TRP A 239 4.13 -1.46 3.50
N LEU A 240 5.07 -2.35 3.13
CA LEU A 240 4.93 -3.81 3.20
C LEU A 240 4.68 -4.31 4.62
N LYS A 241 5.32 -3.72 5.63
CA LYS A 241 5.09 -4.07 7.04
C LYS A 241 3.63 -3.81 7.47
N TRP A 242 2.94 -2.88 6.83
CA TRP A 242 1.56 -2.51 7.18
C TRP A 242 0.49 -3.38 6.49
N VAL A 243 0.87 -4.11 5.44
CA VAL A 243 -0.01 -5.00 4.65
C VAL A 243 0.32 -6.49 4.93
N GLY A 244 1.55 -6.77 5.36
CA GLY A 244 2.01 -8.11 5.77
C GLY A 244 1.61 -8.51 7.19
N TRP A 245 1.95 -9.73 7.58
CA TRP A 245 1.72 -10.27 8.93
C TRP A 245 2.64 -9.60 9.96
N SER A 246 2.19 -9.54 11.21
CA SER A 246 3.09 -9.21 12.31
C SER A 246 4.17 -10.32 12.43
N LYS A 247 5.38 -9.93 12.86
CA LYS A 247 6.47 -10.91 13.06
C LYS A 247 6.12 -11.96 14.11
N GLU A 248 5.31 -11.59 15.10
CA GLU A 248 4.88 -12.46 16.19
C GLU A 248 3.89 -13.51 15.70
N ASP A 249 2.87 -13.10 14.93
CA ASP A 249 1.90 -14.04 14.35
C ASP A 249 2.57 -14.97 13.33
N SER A 250 3.57 -14.47 12.59
CA SER A 250 4.35 -15.29 11.66
C SER A 250 5.24 -16.33 12.36
N ALA A 251 5.67 -16.07 13.60
CA ALA A 251 6.55 -16.95 14.36
C ALA A 251 5.78 -18.05 15.11
N SER A 252 4.49 -17.82 15.40
CA SER A 252 3.61 -18.78 16.06
C SER A 252 2.91 -19.75 15.11
N ASP A 253 2.99 -19.53 13.80
CA ASP A 253 2.34 -20.38 12.81
C ASP A 253 3.22 -21.60 12.47
N GLU A 254 2.82 -22.77 12.96
CA GLU A 254 3.50 -24.06 12.73
C GLU A 254 3.59 -24.45 11.24
N TRP A 255 2.87 -23.76 10.36
CA TRP A 255 2.77 -24.06 8.93
C TRP A 255 3.71 -23.24 8.04
N ARG A 256 4.60 -22.41 8.59
CA ARG A 256 5.49 -21.54 7.80
C ARG A 256 6.99 -21.77 8.04
N THR A 257 7.67 -22.22 6.99
CA THR A 257 9.10 -22.07 6.83
C THR A 257 9.44 -20.61 6.51
N GLN A 258 10.41 -20.04 7.23
CA GLN A 258 10.81 -18.64 7.14
C GLN A 258 11.70 -18.33 5.91
N SER A 259 12.19 -19.38 5.24
CA SER A 259 12.95 -19.35 3.99
C SER A 259 11.99 -19.57 2.81
N GLY A 260 12.20 -18.88 1.69
CA GLY A 260 11.42 -19.06 0.45
C GLY A 260 11.48 -20.49 -0.12
N ALA A 261 11.02 -20.66 -1.36
CA ALA A 261 10.94 -21.99 -1.99
C ALA A 261 12.34 -22.62 -2.21
N THR A 262 12.54 -23.80 -1.63
CA THR A 262 13.76 -24.62 -1.76
C THR A 262 13.54 -25.80 -2.69
N HIS A 263 14.63 -26.43 -3.15
CA HIS A 263 14.53 -27.62 -4.01
C HIS A 263 13.79 -28.80 -3.33
N ALA A 264 13.76 -28.84 -2.00
CA ALA A 264 13.09 -29.88 -1.22
C ALA A 264 11.55 -29.74 -1.24
N ASP A 265 11.06 -28.55 -1.60
CA ASP A 265 9.64 -28.23 -1.67
C ASP A 265 9.01 -28.68 -3.00
N ILE A 266 9.84 -29.08 -3.97
CA ILE A 266 9.42 -29.64 -5.26
C ILE A 266 9.11 -31.14 -5.08
N GLY A 267 7.83 -31.46 -4.88
CA GLY A 267 7.33 -32.85 -4.91
C GLY A 267 6.69 -33.37 -3.63
N ALA A 268 6.50 -32.56 -2.60
CA ALA A 268 5.59 -32.87 -1.48
C ALA A 268 4.11 -32.71 -1.91
N GLN A 269 3.74 -33.30 -3.04
CA GLN A 269 2.42 -33.22 -3.66
C GLN A 269 1.53 -34.41 -3.27
N ASP A 270 1.45 -34.73 -1.97
CA ASP A 270 0.42 -35.62 -1.43
C ASP A 270 -0.86 -34.82 -1.10
N GLY A 271 -1.42 -34.17 -2.12
CA GLY A 271 -2.73 -33.50 -2.04
C GLY A 271 -2.76 -32.18 -1.27
N PHE A 272 -1.61 -31.58 -0.96
CA PHE A 272 -1.54 -30.24 -0.40
C PHE A 272 -1.54 -29.18 -1.53
N PRO A 273 -2.39 -28.13 -1.46
CA PRO A 273 -2.58 -27.19 -2.54
C PRO A 273 -1.47 -26.14 -2.56
N GLY A 274 -0.20 -26.51 -2.71
CA GLY A 274 0.92 -25.56 -2.79
C GLY A 274 1.10 -24.65 -1.55
N TYR A 275 2.11 -23.78 -1.59
CA TYR A 275 2.32 -22.77 -0.55
C TYR A 275 1.23 -21.67 -0.62
N PRO A 276 0.89 -20.99 0.49
CA PRO A 276 -0.10 -19.91 0.56
C PRO A 276 0.14 -18.73 -0.40
N TYR A 277 1.28 -18.74 -1.09
CA TYR A 277 1.81 -17.68 -1.92
C TYR A 277 1.97 -18.09 -3.38
N GLU A 278 1.72 -19.36 -3.73
CA GLU A 278 1.84 -19.87 -5.10
C GLU A 278 0.64 -19.50 -5.98
N LYS A 279 0.90 -19.34 -7.29
CA LYS A 279 -0.14 -19.18 -8.32
C LYS A 279 -1.08 -20.40 -8.43
N SER A 280 -0.64 -21.57 -7.97
CA SER A 280 -1.39 -22.83 -7.96
C SER A 280 -2.44 -22.90 -6.83
N TYR A 281 -2.42 -21.94 -5.90
CA TYR A 281 -3.24 -21.91 -4.70
C TYR A 281 -4.72 -21.64 -5.03
N ARG A 282 -5.53 -22.70 -5.11
CA ARG A 282 -6.95 -22.64 -5.52
C ARG A 282 -7.89 -22.56 -4.32
N ASN A 283 -8.89 -21.68 -4.40
CA ASN A 283 -10.05 -21.71 -3.50
C ASN A 283 -11.12 -22.70 -3.99
N VAL A 284 -12.03 -23.10 -3.07
CA VAL A 284 -13.09 -24.13 -3.15
C VAL A 284 -13.35 -24.68 -4.55
N ASP A 285 -13.03 -25.96 -4.76
CA ASP A 285 -13.58 -26.70 -5.89
C ASP A 285 -15.10 -26.83 -5.67
N LYS A 286 -15.88 -26.19 -6.54
CA LYS A 286 -17.35 -26.24 -6.53
C LYS A 286 -17.88 -27.68 -6.63
N ARG A 287 -17.06 -28.66 -7.02
CA ARG A 287 -17.43 -30.08 -7.03
C ARG A 287 -17.45 -30.72 -5.65
N ASP A 288 -16.55 -30.31 -4.76
CA ASP A 288 -16.21 -31.10 -3.58
C ASP A 288 -16.50 -30.38 -2.25
N GLY A 289 -16.80 -29.06 -2.28
CA GLY A 289 -17.26 -28.30 -1.11
C GLY A 289 -16.25 -28.18 0.04
N LYS A 290 -14.99 -28.57 -0.18
CA LYS A 290 -13.93 -28.59 0.82
C LYS A 290 -13.22 -27.22 0.86
N TYR A 291 -13.07 -26.66 2.06
CA TYR A 291 -12.34 -25.42 2.29
C TYR A 291 -10.84 -25.69 2.24
N TYR A 292 -10.17 -25.04 1.29
CA TYR A 292 -8.71 -24.91 1.29
C TYR A 292 -8.44 -23.46 1.68
N PRO A 293 -7.54 -23.19 2.65
CA PRO A 293 -7.21 -21.82 3.05
C PRO A 293 -6.84 -21.02 1.81
N GLN A 294 -7.12 -19.71 1.79
CA GLN A 294 -6.64 -18.79 0.76
C GLN A 294 -5.39 -18.08 1.28
N GLY A 295 -4.37 -17.92 0.43
CA GLY A 295 -3.39 -16.87 0.61
C GLY A 295 -4.16 -15.57 0.77
N ILE A 296 -3.68 -14.68 1.62
CA ILE A 296 -4.36 -13.39 1.78
C ILE A 296 -4.48 -12.76 0.39
N PRO A 297 -5.70 -12.41 -0.07
CA PRO A 297 -5.86 -11.68 -1.32
C PRO A 297 -4.99 -10.43 -1.22
N GLY A 298 -3.93 -10.36 -2.02
CA GLY A 298 -2.95 -9.30 -1.84
C GLY A 298 -1.61 -9.71 -1.24
N LEU A 299 -1.21 -10.99 -1.03
CA LEU A 299 0.16 -11.42 -0.68
C LEU A 299 0.62 -12.71 -1.46
N THR A 300 1.89 -12.79 -1.85
CA THR A 300 2.55 -13.76 -2.78
C THR A 300 4.03 -13.98 -2.37
N ASP A 301 4.78 -14.81 -3.11
CA ASP A 301 6.15 -15.23 -2.83
C ASP A 301 7.23 -14.42 -3.57
N GLY A 302 6.82 -13.41 -4.36
CA GLY A 302 7.75 -12.64 -5.19
C GLY A 302 8.22 -13.43 -6.41
N SER A 303 7.33 -14.22 -7.02
CA SER A 303 7.55 -15.02 -8.23
C SER A 303 8.11 -14.25 -9.45
N ASN A 304 8.03 -12.92 -9.48
CA ASN A 304 8.60 -12.10 -10.56
C ASN A 304 9.82 -11.24 -10.16
N ILE A 305 10.30 -11.34 -8.91
CA ILE A 305 11.44 -10.55 -8.43
C ILE A 305 12.70 -11.40 -8.48
N GLU A 306 13.69 -10.97 -9.28
CA GLU A 306 14.99 -11.63 -9.35
C GLU A 306 15.85 -11.28 -8.12
N VAL A 307 16.07 -12.27 -7.25
CA VAL A 307 16.99 -12.16 -6.12
C VAL A 307 18.34 -12.77 -6.50
N PRO A 308 19.45 -12.00 -6.43
CA PRO A 308 20.78 -12.53 -6.69
C PRO A 308 21.33 -13.32 -5.50
N PHE A 309 21.92 -14.47 -5.78
CA PHE A 309 22.67 -15.31 -4.85
C PHE A 309 24.11 -15.43 -5.36
N GLU A 310 25.09 -15.10 -4.51
CA GLU A 310 26.51 -15.08 -4.87
C GLU A 310 27.29 -16.16 -4.10
N ASP A 311 28.10 -16.92 -4.85
CA ASP A 311 29.00 -17.97 -4.35
C ASP A 311 28.36 -18.95 -3.34
N GLU A 312 27.09 -19.33 -3.56
CA GLU A 312 26.36 -20.27 -2.71
C GLU A 312 26.89 -21.70 -2.87
N VAL A 313 27.21 -22.36 -1.75
CA VAL A 313 27.83 -23.70 -1.76
C VAL A 313 26.76 -24.78 -1.93
N ILE A 314 26.58 -25.26 -3.16
CA ILE A 314 25.58 -26.27 -3.51
C ILE A 314 26.07 -27.71 -3.30
N GLY A 315 27.36 -27.90 -3.01
CA GLY A 315 27.94 -29.22 -2.80
C GLY A 315 29.46 -29.24 -2.79
N GLN A 316 30.02 -30.46 -2.80
CA GLN A 316 31.47 -30.69 -2.82
C GLN A 316 31.83 -31.86 -3.72
N VAL A 317 32.87 -31.70 -4.55
CA VAL A 317 33.49 -32.80 -5.29
C VAL A 317 34.63 -33.36 -4.45
N GLN A 318 34.51 -34.61 -4.01
CA GLN A 318 35.50 -35.24 -3.15
C GLN A 318 36.79 -35.55 -3.91
N ALA A 319 37.91 -35.59 -3.19
CA ALA A 319 39.19 -36.05 -3.75
C ALA A 319 39.05 -37.51 -4.24
N GLY A 320 39.58 -37.81 -5.41
CA GLY A 320 39.49 -39.14 -6.02
C GLY A 320 38.24 -39.36 -6.89
N GLN A 321 37.32 -38.39 -7.00
CA GLN A 321 36.15 -38.48 -7.87
C GLN A 321 36.39 -37.85 -9.24
N SER A 322 35.90 -38.49 -10.29
CA SER A 322 35.95 -37.99 -11.66
C SER A 322 34.67 -38.30 -12.40
N GLY A 323 34.25 -37.41 -13.28
CA GLY A 323 33.12 -37.65 -14.19
C GLY A 323 31.94 -36.75 -13.86
N ARG A 324 30.73 -37.27 -14.06
CA ARG A 324 29.47 -36.52 -13.94
C ARG A 324 29.09 -36.32 -12.47
N HIS A 325 28.77 -35.09 -12.12
CA HIS A 325 28.23 -34.67 -10.84
C HIS A 325 26.88 -33.98 -11.03
N ASP A 326 25.93 -34.32 -10.18
CA ASP A 326 24.58 -33.76 -10.17
C ASP A 326 24.36 -33.10 -8.79
N PHE A 327 24.14 -31.79 -8.78
CA PHE A 327 23.81 -31.02 -7.58
C PHE A 327 22.52 -30.23 -7.80
N TYR A 328 21.91 -29.77 -6.70
CA TYR A 328 20.73 -28.92 -6.71
C TYR A 328 21.07 -27.56 -6.15
N LEU A 329 20.50 -26.51 -6.73
CA LEU A 329 20.51 -25.17 -6.15
C LEU A 329 19.65 -25.16 -4.89
N ASP A 330 20.02 -24.36 -3.90
CA ASP A 330 19.26 -24.27 -2.65
C ASP A 330 17.94 -23.52 -2.85
N HIS A 331 17.99 -22.44 -3.64
CA HIS A 331 16.85 -21.56 -3.94
C HIS A 331 16.33 -21.77 -5.37
N THR A 332 15.01 -21.99 -5.52
CA THR A 332 14.35 -22.28 -6.82
C THR A 332 12.98 -21.61 -6.91
N PRO A 333 12.46 -21.26 -8.11
CA PRO A 333 13.06 -21.46 -9.43
C PRO A 333 14.09 -20.39 -9.79
N ALA A 334 15.14 -20.82 -10.50
CA ALA A 334 16.23 -19.97 -10.94
C ALA A 334 15.93 -19.28 -12.29
N VAL A 335 16.55 -18.13 -12.54
CA VAL A 335 16.41 -17.37 -13.80
C VAL A 335 17.29 -18.02 -14.87
N GLU A 336 16.70 -18.34 -16.02
CA GLU A 336 17.40 -18.97 -17.13
C GLU A 336 18.55 -18.09 -17.64
N GLY A 337 19.74 -18.68 -17.78
CA GLY A 337 20.95 -17.97 -18.23
C GLY A 337 21.71 -17.17 -17.16
N SER A 338 21.22 -17.12 -15.92
CA SER A 338 21.90 -16.40 -14.82
C SER A 338 22.99 -17.21 -14.11
N LEU A 339 23.03 -18.53 -14.30
CA LEU A 339 23.90 -19.44 -13.55
C LEU A 339 25.36 -19.36 -13.99
N THR A 340 26.25 -19.10 -13.02
CA THR A 340 27.69 -19.29 -13.10
C THR A 340 28.13 -20.27 -12.03
N LEU A 341 28.82 -21.35 -12.43
CA LEU A 341 29.28 -22.40 -11.53
C LEU A 341 30.80 -22.36 -11.38
N LYS A 342 31.29 -22.49 -10.16
CA LYS A 342 32.72 -22.67 -9.87
C LYS A 342 32.95 -23.96 -9.07
N VAL A 343 34.08 -24.61 -9.31
CA VAL A 343 34.60 -25.71 -8.49
C VAL A 343 35.95 -25.28 -7.96
N GLY A 344 36.05 -24.98 -6.67
CA GLY A 344 37.17 -24.20 -6.13
C GLY A 344 37.25 -22.82 -6.80
N ASP A 345 38.39 -22.51 -7.43
CA ASP A 345 38.59 -21.24 -8.15
C ASP A 345 38.31 -21.33 -9.66
N GLU A 346 37.97 -22.52 -10.18
CA GLU A 346 37.79 -22.75 -11.62
C GLU A 346 36.32 -22.61 -12.03
N THR A 347 36.04 -21.78 -13.05
CA THR A 347 34.69 -21.66 -13.63
C THR A 347 34.39 -22.85 -14.55
N VAL A 348 33.31 -23.58 -14.25
CA VAL A 348 32.90 -24.77 -14.99
C VAL A 348 31.57 -24.49 -15.69
N LYS A 349 31.44 -24.90 -16.97
CA LYS A 349 30.17 -24.79 -17.69
C LYS A 349 29.29 -26.01 -17.39
N PRO A 350 28.03 -25.82 -16.98
CA PRO A 350 27.11 -26.93 -16.80
C PRO A 350 26.77 -27.58 -18.15
N SER A 351 26.69 -28.90 -18.15
CA SER A 351 26.24 -29.71 -19.30
C SER A 351 24.71 -29.75 -19.44
N HIS A 352 24.01 -29.59 -18.31
CA HIS A 352 22.57 -29.43 -18.26
C HIS A 352 22.20 -28.60 -17.03
N PHE A 353 21.22 -27.73 -17.18
CA PHE A 353 20.64 -26.92 -16.13
C PHE A 353 19.12 -26.90 -16.30
N ASP A 354 18.40 -27.29 -15.25
CA ASP A 354 16.96 -27.13 -15.15
C ASP A 354 16.64 -26.00 -14.17
N PRO A 355 16.18 -24.84 -14.65
CA PRO A 355 15.88 -23.70 -13.79
C PRO A 355 14.73 -23.94 -12.82
N VAL A 356 13.81 -24.86 -13.11
CA VAL A 356 12.63 -25.12 -12.27
C VAL A 356 13.01 -26.01 -11.10
N SER A 357 13.66 -27.14 -11.35
CA SER A 357 14.09 -28.06 -10.30
C SER A 357 15.39 -27.64 -9.61
N GLY A 358 16.08 -26.62 -10.12
CA GLY A 358 17.40 -26.20 -9.64
C GLY A 358 18.50 -27.22 -9.93
N ARG A 359 18.26 -28.23 -10.78
CA ARG A 359 19.23 -29.28 -11.04
C ARG A 359 20.35 -28.79 -11.95
N VAL A 360 21.58 -28.92 -11.49
CA VAL A 360 22.80 -28.59 -12.24
C VAL A 360 23.62 -29.87 -12.45
N VAL A 361 23.92 -30.17 -13.71
CA VAL A 361 24.74 -31.34 -14.09
C VAL A 361 26.00 -30.86 -14.80
N PHE A 362 27.16 -31.23 -14.29
CA PHE A 362 28.45 -30.91 -14.89
C PHE A 362 29.44 -32.08 -14.73
N SER A 363 30.54 -32.02 -15.49
CA SER A 363 31.61 -33.01 -15.36
C SER A 363 32.86 -32.33 -14.83
N TYR A 364 33.45 -32.90 -13.78
CA TYR A 364 34.70 -32.41 -13.19
C TYR A 364 35.58 -33.59 -12.75
N ASP A 365 36.89 -33.44 -12.94
CA ASP A 365 37.87 -34.46 -12.56
C ASP A 365 38.71 -33.97 -11.37
N ASN A 366 38.36 -34.47 -10.18
CA ASN A 366 39.13 -34.28 -8.95
C ASN A 366 39.88 -35.57 -8.56
N SER A 367 40.15 -36.48 -9.51
CA SER A 367 40.83 -37.77 -9.23
C SER A 367 42.26 -37.59 -8.70
N LYS A 368 42.91 -36.49 -9.09
CA LYS A 368 44.27 -36.12 -8.65
C LYS A 368 44.28 -35.11 -7.49
N GLY A 369 43.12 -34.70 -7.01
CA GLY A 369 43.00 -33.76 -5.89
C GLY A 369 43.41 -34.40 -4.57
N ILE A 370 43.87 -33.55 -3.64
CA ILE A 370 44.25 -33.94 -2.28
C ILE A 370 43.22 -33.50 -1.23
N ALA A 371 42.22 -32.70 -1.62
CA ALA A 371 41.16 -32.20 -0.75
C ALA A 371 39.83 -32.10 -1.52
N PRO A 372 38.68 -32.12 -0.81
CA PRO A 372 37.38 -31.82 -1.40
C PRO A 372 37.35 -30.38 -1.94
N LEU A 373 36.77 -30.18 -3.11
CA LEU A 373 36.57 -28.86 -3.71
C LEU A 373 35.10 -28.46 -3.56
N ALA A 374 34.86 -27.27 -3.02
CA ALA A 374 33.52 -26.70 -2.92
C ALA A 374 33.00 -26.36 -4.32
N VAL A 375 31.74 -26.70 -4.56
CA VAL A 375 31.00 -26.34 -5.75
C VAL A 375 30.15 -25.12 -5.38
N THR A 376 30.47 -23.95 -5.94
CA THR A 376 29.71 -22.72 -5.70
C THR A 376 28.92 -22.31 -6.92
N ALA A 377 27.70 -21.83 -6.71
CA ALA A 377 26.82 -21.29 -7.73
C ALA A 377 26.57 -19.81 -7.46
N THR A 378 26.68 -19.01 -8.51
CA THR A 378 26.19 -17.62 -8.53
C THR A 378 25.06 -17.57 -9.54
N TYR A 379 23.87 -17.18 -9.11
CA TYR A 379 22.67 -17.21 -9.94
C TYR A 379 21.62 -16.25 -9.40
N LYS A 380 20.52 -16.08 -10.14
CA LYS A 380 19.34 -15.37 -9.67
C LYS A 380 18.18 -16.34 -9.51
N ALA A 381 17.35 -16.17 -8.49
CA ALA A 381 16.12 -16.94 -8.31
C ALA A 381 14.92 -16.03 -8.03
N VAL A 382 13.73 -16.53 -8.35
CA VAL A 382 12.44 -15.86 -8.09
C VAL A 382 11.66 -16.64 -7.03
N GLY A 383 10.59 -16.06 -6.47
CA GLY A 383 9.78 -16.71 -5.43
C GLY A 383 10.47 -16.79 -4.05
N GLN A 384 11.48 -15.95 -3.83
CA GLN A 384 12.34 -15.99 -2.63
C GLN A 384 11.93 -14.98 -1.54
N ILE A 385 10.86 -14.22 -1.76
CA ILE A 385 10.41 -13.16 -0.85
C ILE A 385 8.97 -13.49 -0.42
N PRO A 386 8.76 -14.37 0.57
CA PRO A 386 7.43 -14.68 1.06
C PRO A 386 6.77 -13.43 1.70
N GLY A 387 5.51 -13.16 1.35
CA GLY A 387 4.74 -12.03 1.90
C GLY A 387 4.82 -10.74 1.07
N VAL A 388 5.08 -10.85 -0.23
CA VAL A 388 5.04 -9.74 -1.20
C VAL A 388 3.60 -9.44 -1.59
N PRO A 389 3.08 -8.22 -1.51
CA PRO A 389 1.72 -7.95 -1.89
C PRO A 389 1.40 -8.31 -3.34
N THR A 390 0.24 -8.90 -3.63
CA THR A 390 -0.13 -9.42 -4.97
C THR A 390 -0.05 -8.33 -6.04
N GLY A 391 -0.24 -7.07 -5.68
CA GLY A 391 -0.01 -5.95 -6.62
C GLY A 391 1.47 -5.68 -6.94
N TRP A 392 2.39 -5.98 -6.00
CA TRP A 392 3.83 -5.88 -6.22
C TRP A 392 4.41 -7.10 -6.97
N ASP A 393 3.88 -8.31 -6.73
CA ASP A 393 4.31 -9.51 -7.47
C ASP A 393 3.72 -9.59 -8.87
N PHE A 394 2.48 -9.14 -9.11
CA PHE A 394 1.87 -9.33 -10.43
C PHE A 394 2.07 -8.19 -11.42
N LYS A 395 2.13 -6.90 -11.05
CA LYS A 395 2.12 -5.82 -12.06
C LYS A 395 2.75 -4.49 -11.64
N GLY A 396 4.08 -4.43 -11.64
CA GLY A 396 4.76 -3.19 -12.00
C GLY A 396 4.90 -2.12 -10.91
N SER A 397 4.85 -2.47 -9.61
CA SER A 397 5.40 -1.54 -8.62
C SER A 397 6.92 -1.45 -8.80
N ILE A 398 7.36 -0.26 -9.20
CA ILE A 398 8.76 0.04 -9.52
C ILE A 398 9.50 0.59 -8.30
N GLY A 399 8.85 0.70 -7.13
CA GLY A 399 9.48 1.20 -5.91
C GLY A 399 8.51 1.83 -4.89
N ALA A 400 9.00 2.86 -4.20
CA ALA A 400 8.31 3.58 -3.14
C ALA A 400 8.31 5.09 -3.41
N VAL A 401 7.18 5.76 -3.14
CA VAL A 401 7.11 7.22 -3.03
C VAL A 401 6.91 7.58 -1.56
N ARG A 402 7.77 8.47 -1.07
CA ARG A 402 7.74 8.99 0.30
C ARG A 402 7.25 10.42 0.28
N ILE A 403 6.21 10.69 1.05
CA ILE A 403 5.44 11.95 0.97
C ILE A 403 5.37 12.55 2.36
N LEU A 404 5.67 13.84 2.46
CA LEU A 404 5.41 14.66 3.63
C LEU A 404 4.03 15.29 3.45
N LEU A 405 3.09 14.94 4.33
CA LEU A 405 1.77 15.58 4.37
C LEU A 405 1.89 16.98 4.99
N GLN A 406 1.08 17.92 4.52
CA GLN A 406 1.23 19.36 4.81
C GLN A 406 -0.12 20.07 5.04
N LYS A 407 -1.18 19.37 5.47
CA LYS A 407 -2.53 19.93 5.58
C LYS A 407 -2.90 20.46 6.95
#